data_AF-A0A376TZ18-F1
#
_entry.id   AF-A0A376TZ18-F1
#
_cell.length_a   1.000
_cell.length_b   1.000
_cell.length_c   1.000
_cell.angle_alpha   90.00
_cell.angle_beta   90.00
_cell.angle_gamma   90.00
#
_symmetry.space_group_name_H-M   'P 1'
#
loop_
_entity.id
_entity.type
_entity.pdbx_description
1 polymer ?
#
loop_
_entity_poly.entity_id
_entity_poly.type
_entity_poly.pdbx_seq_one_letter_code
_entity_poly.pdbx_strand_id
1 'polypeptide(L)' 'MRELTPAAVTGTLTTPVGRLRKLNMGPEFLSAFTVGDQLLWGAAEPLRRMLRQLA' A
#
# COMPACT_ATOMS: atom_id res chain seq x y z
N MET A 1 13.45 3.28 -7.59
CA MET A 1 12.22 4.11 -7.61
C MET A 1 11.10 3.55 -8.50
N ARG A 2 11.37 2.58 -9.41
CA ARG A 2 10.35 1.97 -10.29
C ARG A 2 9.17 1.33 -9.54
N GLU A 3 9.44 0.71 -8.41
CA GLU A 3 8.42 -0.04 -7.64
C GLU A 3 7.45 0.83 -6.83
N LEU A 4 7.70 2.13 -6.64
CA LEU A 4 6.85 3.06 -5.88
C LEU A 4 6.07 4.00 -6.82
N THR A 5 5.41 3.44 -7.83
CA THR A 5 4.65 4.21 -8.82
C THR A 5 3.30 3.54 -9.11
N PRO A 6 2.25 4.30 -9.48
CA PRO A 6 0.98 3.71 -9.88
C PRO A 6 1.14 2.70 -11.03
N ALA A 7 1.95 3.03 -12.03
CA ALA A 7 2.20 2.16 -13.18
C ALA A 7 2.78 0.78 -12.81
N ALA A 8 3.55 0.68 -11.72
CA ALA A 8 4.08 -0.60 -11.24
C ALA A 8 3.10 -1.38 -10.37
N VAL A 9 2.09 -0.73 -9.79
CA VAL A 9 1.19 -1.31 -8.77
C VAL A 9 -0.19 -1.64 -9.33
N THR A 10 -0.66 -0.94 -10.37
CA THR A 10 -1.98 -1.16 -10.98
C THR A 10 -2.22 -2.63 -11.33
N GLY A 11 -3.38 -3.15 -10.91
CA GLY A 11 -3.80 -4.54 -11.13
C GLY A 11 -3.14 -5.57 -10.21
N THR A 12 -2.31 -5.15 -9.26
CA THR A 12 -1.61 -6.05 -8.34
C THR A 12 -2.13 -5.93 -6.90
N LEU A 13 -2.02 -7.02 -6.13
CA LEU A 13 -2.25 -7.00 -4.68
C LEU A 13 -1.05 -6.49 -3.88
N THR A 14 0.00 -6.02 -4.53
CA THR A 14 1.18 -5.49 -3.85
C THR A 14 0.91 -4.09 -3.29
N THR A 15 1.40 -3.80 -2.09
CA THR A 15 1.27 -2.50 -1.43
C THR A 15 2.66 -1.99 -1.03
N PRO A 16 3.50 -1.56 -1.99
CA PRO A 16 4.87 -1.14 -1.70
C PRO A 16 4.91 0.12 -0.84
N VAL A 17 5.76 0.11 0.19
CA VAL A 17 6.08 1.27 1.03
C VAL A 17 7.56 1.57 0.92
N GLY A 18 7.92 2.85 0.85
CA GLY A 18 9.31 3.28 0.87
C GLY A 18 9.43 4.75 1.19
N ARG A 19 10.54 5.38 0.77
CA ARG A 19 10.93 6.74 1.20
C ARG A 19 11.03 6.83 2.74
N LEU A 20 11.36 5.72 3.39
CA LEU A 20 11.49 5.61 4.83
C LEU A 20 12.71 6.39 5.30
N ARG A 21 12.48 7.47 6.05
CA ARG A 21 13.56 8.25 6.67
C ARG A 21 13.05 9.02 7.88
N LYS A 22 13.93 9.30 8.83
CA LYS A 22 13.66 10.24 9.92
C LYS A 22 13.43 11.65 9.37
N LEU A 23 12.50 12.38 9.96
CA LEU A 23 12.21 13.76 9.61
C LEU A 23 13.09 14.71 10.43
N ASN A 24 13.34 15.90 9.90
CA ASN A 24 14.15 16.92 10.56
C ASN A 24 13.48 17.48 11.83
N MET A 25 12.21 17.16 12.07
CA MET A 25 11.46 17.54 13.27
C MET A 25 11.92 16.80 14.53
N GLY A 26 12.51 15.61 14.38
CA GLY A 26 12.94 14.79 15.51
C GLY A 26 13.02 13.30 15.16
N PRO A 27 13.79 12.50 15.94
CA PRO A 27 13.98 11.08 15.71
C PRO A 27 12.71 10.22 15.87
N GLU A 28 11.67 10.75 16.49
CA GLU A 28 10.35 10.13 16.65
C GLU A 28 9.50 10.22 15.37
N PHE A 29 9.81 11.15 14.46
CA PHE A 29 9.04 11.37 13.23
C PHE A 29 9.63 10.60 12.06
N LEU A 30 8.81 9.74 11.44
CA LEU A 30 9.19 8.93 10.27
C LEU A 30 8.36 9.35 9.05
N SER A 31 9.03 9.63 7.93
CA SER A 31 8.37 9.77 6.62
C SER A 31 8.22 8.41 5.97
N ALA A 32 7.08 8.19 5.32
CA ALA A 32 6.85 7.04 4.46
C ALA A 32 5.99 7.47 3.27
N PHE A 33 6.15 6.78 2.15
CA PHE A 33 5.32 6.94 0.97
C PHE A 33 4.91 5.55 0.49
N THR A 34 3.63 5.38 0.17
CA THR A 34 3.06 4.09 -0.25
C THR A 34 2.17 4.28 -1.47
N VAL A 35 2.01 3.21 -2.26
CA VAL A 35 1.11 3.16 -3.41
C VAL A 35 0.33 1.85 -3.33
N GLY A 36 -0.94 1.87 -3.73
CA GLY A 36 -1.81 0.70 -3.77
C GLY A 36 -2.82 0.81 -4.89
N ASP A 37 -3.33 -0.34 -5.36
CA ASP A 37 -4.43 -0.37 -6.31
C ASP A 37 -5.77 -0.11 -5.60
N GLN A 38 -6.52 0.89 -6.10
CA GLN A 38 -7.78 1.33 -5.50
C GLN A 38 -8.90 0.30 -5.62
N LEU A 39 -8.97 -0.47 -6.72
CA LEU A 39 -10.07 -1.39 -6.97
C LEU A 39 -9.86 -2.75 -6.31
N LEU A 40 -8.61 -3.07 -5.94
CA LEU A 40 -8.28 -4.31 -5.25
C LEU A 40 -8.38 -4.16 -3.72
N TRP A 41 -7.29 -3.82 -3.04
CA TRP A 41 -7.31 -3.65 -1.57
C TRP A 41 -8.24 -2.51 -1.13
N GLY A 42 -8.39 -1.48 -1.96
CA GLY A 42 -9.31 -0.37 -1.70
C GLY A 42 -10.80 -0.69 -1.93
N ALA A 43 -11.14 -1.86 -2.49
CA ALA A 43 -12.54 -2.23 -2.75
C ALA A 43 -12.82 -3.75 -2.72
N ALA A 44 -12.43 -4.51 -3.75
CA ALA A 44 -12.93 -5.86 -3.98
C ALA A 44 -12.28 -6.94 -3.08
N GLU A 45 -10.97 -6.82 -2.82
CA GLU A 45 -10.20 -7.86 -2.13
C GLU A 45 -10.66 -8.07 -0.67
N PRO A 46 -10.95 -7.03 0.13
CA PRO A 46 -11.51 -7.22 1.48
C PRO A 46 -12.82 -8.03 1.47
N LEU A 47 -13.75 -7.72 0.56
CA LEU A 47 -15.04 -8.41 0.46
C LEU A 47 -14.84 -9.90 0.14
N ARG A 48 -13.98 -10.21 -0.84
CA ARG A 48 -13.65 -11.59 -1.22
C ARG A 48 -13.07 -12.38 -0.04
N ARG A 49 -12.16 -11.79 0.74
CA ARG A 49 -11.54 -12.46 1.90
C ARG A 49 -12.53 -12.67 3.04
N MET A 50 -13.40 -11.70 3.30
CA MET A 50 -14.46 -11.85 4.30
C MET A 50 -15.41 -12.98 3.94
N LEU A 51 -15.89 -13.04 2.70
CA LEU A 51 -16.77 -14.13 2.26
C LEU A 51 -16.10 -15.50 2.42
N ARG A 52 -14.81 -15.63 2.08
CA ARG A 52 -14.05 -16.87 2.25
C ARG A 52 -13.93 -17.33 3.71
N GLN A 53 -14.00 -16.42 4.68
CA GLN A 53 -13.96 -16.79 6.11
C GLN A 53 -15.33 -17.28 6.62
N LEU A 54 -16.41 -16.86 5.97
CA LEU A 54 -17.78 -17.14 6.39
C LEU A 54 -18.40 -18.35 5.67
N ALA A 55 -17.83 -18.73 4.53
CA ALA A 55 -18.26 -19.85 3.69
C ALA A 55 -17.47 -21.13 3.99
#